data_AF-A0A942NHE5-F1
#
_entry.id   AF-A0A942NHE5-F1
#
_cell.length_a   1.000
_cell.length_b   1.000
_cell.length_c   1.000
_cell.angle_alpha   90.00
_cell.angle_beta   90.00
_cell.angle_gamma   90.00
#
_symmetry.space_group_name_H-M   'P 1'
#
loop_
_entity.id
_entity.type
_entity.pdbx_description
1 polymer ?
#
loop_
_entity_poly.entity_id
_entity_poly.type
_entity_poly.pdbx_seq_one_letter_code
_entity_poly.pdbx_strand_id
1 'polypeptide(L)'
;MPSYLGGYTNTETKLDFTGQPQESITYHKRDSNSSVLTTTELFTYTPQGRLLTHTHQVNNNPVEVLVHNTYDALGQLVTKQVGGDETYVQNIGHLQTVDYQYNIRGWLKQINDVEDLTTTNDLFAFKINYDT
;
A
#
# COMPACT_ATOMS: atom_id res chain seq x y z
N MET A 1 -7.57 -12.97 -23.56
CA MET A 1 -7.32 -13.74 -24.80
C MET A 1 -5.88 -14.22 -24.79
N PRO A 2 -5.60 -15.50 -25.08
CA PRO A 2 -4.23 -16.01 -25.12
C PRO A 2 -3.44 -15.40 -26.28
N SER A 3 -2.13 -15.24 -26.10
CA SER A 3 -1.18 -14.91 -27.16
C SER A 3 -0.97 -16.09 -28.11
N TYR A 4 -0.30 -15.85 -29.23
CA TYR A 4 0.07 -16.90 -30.20
C TYR A 4 0.86 -18.07 -29.57
N LEU A 5 1.66 -17.79 -28.54
CA LEU A 5 2.43 -18.79 -27.79
C LEU A 5 1.63 -19.44 -26.65
N GLY A 6 0.34 -19.15 -26.53
CA GLY A 6 -0.53 -19.66 -25.47
C GLY A 6 -0.34 -19.00 -24.10
N GLY A 7 0.41 -17.90 -24.03
CA GLY A 7 0.56 -17.09 -22.83
C GLY A 7 -0.61 -16.14 -22.60
N TYR A 8 -0.82 -15.68 -21.39
CA TYR A 8 -1.85 -14.69 -21.06
C TYR A 8 -1.52 -13.94 -19.77
N THR A 9 -2.14 -12.78 -19.63
CA THR A 9 -2.34 -12.12 -18.34
C THR A 9 -3.83 -11.86 -18.18
N ASN A 10 -4.42 -12.28 -17.06
CA ASN A 10 -5.79 -12.00 -16.70
C ASN A 10 -5.83 -11.42 -15.30
N THR A 11 -6.66 -10.41 -15.08
CA THR A 11 -6.87 -9.80 -13.77
C THR A 11 -8.34 -9.88 -13.43
N GLU A 12 -8.63 -10.41 -12.25
CA GLU A 12 -9.96 -10.49 -11.67
C GLU A 12 -9.98 -9.58 -10.43
N THR A 13 -11.03 -8.77 -10.30
CA THR A 13 -11.14 -7.84 -9.17
C THR A 13 -12.49 -8.01 -8.51
N LYS A 14 -12.48 -8.32 -7.22
CA LYS A 14 -13.67 -8.28 -6.37
C LYS A 14 -13.86 -6.87 -5.85
N LEU A 15 -15.01 -6.27 -6.13
CA LEU A 15 -15.38 -4.94 -5.67
C LEU A 15 -16.42 -5.02 -4.55
N ASP A 16 -16.42 -4.01 -3.68
CA ASP A 16 -17.53 -3.78 -2.76
C ASP A 16 -18.71 -3.06 -3.46
N PHE A 17 -19.78 -2.77 -2.71
CA PHE A 17 -20.97 -2.12 -3.25
C PHE A 17 -20.75 -0.68 -3.71
N THR A 18 -19.68 -0.02 -3.25
CA THR A 18 -19.27 1.32 -3.68
C THR A 18 -18.30 1.29 -4.86
N GLY A 19 -17.88 0.11 -5.29
CA GLY A 19 -16.91 -0.09 -6.38
C GLY A 19 -15.45 -0.08 -5.91
N GLN A 20 -15.17 -0.13 -4.61
CA GLN A 20 -13.80 -0.21 -4.10
C GLN A 20 -13.28 -1.66 -4.20
N PRO A 21 -12.04 -1.88 -4.69
CA PRO A 21 -11.47 -3.22 -4.79
C PRO A 21 -11.20 -3.80 -3.41
N GLN A 22 -11.68 -5.00 -3.11
CA GLN A 22 -11.35 -5.76 -1.89
C GLN A 22 -10.26 -6.79 -2.14
N GLU A 23 -10.23 -7.36 -3.34
CA GLU A 23 -9.26 -8.37 -3.76
C GLU A 23 -9.01 -8.22 -5.26
N SER A 24 -7.75 -8.30 -5.67
CA SER A 24 -7.32 -8.33 -7.06
C SER A 24 -6.41 -9.53 -7.27
N ILE A 25 -6.78 -10.42 -8.19
CA ILE A 25 -5.98 -11.60 -8.53
C ILE A 25 -5.51 -11.47 -9.97
N THR A 26 -4.20 -11.44 -10.15
CA THR A 26 -3.57 -11.45 -11.47
C THR A 26 -2.96 -12.81 -11.74
N TYR A 27 -3.42 -13.46 -12.80
CA TYR A 27 -2.84 -14.68 -13.35
C TYR A 27 -1.95 -14.32 -14.53
N HIS A 28 -0.68 -14.69 -14.46
CA HIS A 28 0.26 -14.51 -15.54
C HIS A 28 0.83 -15.86 -15.99
N LYS A 29 0.75 -16.14 -17.28
CA LYS A 29 1.35 -17.30 -17.92
C LYS A 29 2.13 -16.84 -19.15
N ARG A 30 3.44 -17.11 -19.21
CA ARG A 30 4.29 -16.66 -20.31
C ARG A 30 3.97 -17.34 -21.65
N ASP A 31 3.81 -18.66 -21.64
CA ASP A 31 3.52 -19.50 -22.80
C ASP A 31 2.78 -20.79 -22.39
N SER A 32 2.49 -21.69 -23.34
CA SER A 32 1.78 -22.94 -23.08
C SER A 32 2.44 -23.87 -22.06
N ASN A 33 3.79 -23.85 -21.96
CA ASN A 33 4.58 -24.77 -21.16
C ASN A 33 4.92 -24.23 -19.77
N SER A 34 4.79 -22.92 -19.57
CA SER A 34 5.04 -22.26 -18.29
C SER A 34 3.96 -22.58 -17.26
N SER A 35 4.32 -22.64 -15.98
CA SER A 35 3.33 -22.59 -14.89
C SER A 35 2.67 -21.21 -14.84
N VAL A 36 1.46 -21.16 -14.27
CA VAL A 36 0.78 -19.89 -14.00
C VAL A 36 1.39 -19.28 -12.74
N LEU A 37 1.82 -18.04 -12.83
CA LEU A 37 2.15 -17.18 -11.70
C LEU A 37 0.87 -16.49 -11.25
N THR A 38 0.52 -16.62 -9.97
CA THR A 38 -0.64 -15.95 -9.39
C THR A 38 -0.15 -14.86 -8.44
N THR A 39 -0.61 -13.64 -8.63
CA THR A 39 -0.45 -12.56 -7.67
C THR A 39 -1.81 -12.24 -7.07
N THR A 40 -1.92 -12.28 -5.75
CA THR A 40 -3.12 -11.91 -5.00
C THR A 40 -2.84 -10.64 -4.22
N GLU A 41 -3.65 -9.62 -4.42
CA GLU A 41 -3.60 -8.37 -3.67
C GLU A 41 -4.89 -8.19 -2.87
N LEU A 42 -4.78 -7.85 -1.59
CA LEU A 42 -5.92 -7.64 -0.69
C LEU A 42 -5.93 -6.20 -0.17
N PHE A 43 -7.13 -5.64 -0.09
CA PHE A 43 -7.34 -4.25 0.31
C PHE A 43 -8.36 -4.19 1.45
N THR A 44 -8.05 -3.42 2.48
CA THR A 44 -8.99 -3.11 3.56
C THR A 44 -9.21 -1.62 3.67
N TYR A 45 -10.38 -1.22 4.18
CA TYR A 45 -10.80 0.18 4.22
C TYR A 45 -11.39 0.54 5.57
N THR A 46 -11.32 1.82 5.92
CA THR A 46 -12.14 2.38 6.99
C THR A 46 -13.61 2.34 6.60
N PRO A 47 -14.55 2.46 7.57
CA PRO A 47 -15.97 2.56 7.27
C PRO A 47 -16.35 3.73 6.34
N GLN A 48 -15.48 4.74 6.21
CA GLN A 48 -15.65 5.89 5.32
C GLN A 48 -15.01 5.67 3.93
N GLY A 49 -14.50 4.46 3.65
CA GLY A 49 -13.92 4.10 2.34
C GLY A 49 -12.48 4.57 2.14
N ARG A 50 -11.70 4.80 3.21
CA ARG A 50 -10.28 5.17 3.09
C ARG A 50 -9.41 3.92 3.20
N LEU A 51 -8.43 3.76 2.32
CA LEU A 51 -7.56 2.57 2.29
C LEU A 51 -6.76 2.44 3.59
N LEU A 52 -6.96 1.35 4.34
CA LEU A 52 -6.22 1.00 5.54
C LEU A 52 -5.00 0.15 5.19
N THR A 53 -5.20 -1.02 4.60
CA THR A 53 -4.11 -1.94 4.25
C THR A 53 -4.17 -2.34 2.79
N HIS A 54 -3.00 -2.55 2.20
CA HIS A 54 -2.82 -3.19 0.90
C HIS A 54 -1.70 -4.22 1.03
N THR A 55 -2.01 -5.49 0.79
CA THR A 55 -1.04 -6.60 0.84
C THR A 55 -0.90 -7.28 -0.52
N HIS A 56 0.20 -7.98 -0.71
CA HIS A 56 0.55 -8.68 -1.93
C HIS A 56 1.08 -10.07 -1.59
N GLN A 57 0.59 -11.08 -2.30
CA GLN A 57 1.09 -12.45 -2.23
C GLN A 57 1.42 -12.97 -3.63
N VAL A 58 2.58 -13.60 -3.78
CA VAL A 58 2.95 -14.32 -5.01
C VAL A 58 2.83 -15.82 -4.78
N ASN A 59 1.97 -16.49 -5.53
CA ASN A 59 1.62 -17.89 -5.40
C ASN A 59 1.22 -18.22 -3.94
N ASN A 60 1.97 -19.11 -3.29
CA ASN A 60 1.78 -19.51 -1.89
C ASN A 60 2.95 -19.03 -1.00
N ASN A 61 3.71 -18.03 -1.45
CA ASN A 61 4.76 -17.41 -0.63
C ASN A 61 4.13 -16.59 0.52
N PRO A 62 4.93 -16.15 1.50
CA PRO A 62 4.47 -15.22 2.52
C PRO A 62 3.80 -13.97 1.92
N VAL A 63 2.85 -13.41 2.67
CA VAL A 63 2.16 -12.18 2.31
C VAL A 63 3.01 -10.99 2.73
N GLU A 64 3.22 -10.07 1.81
CA GLU A 64 3.96 -8.83 2.05
C GLU A 64 2.97 -7.66 2.14
N VAL A 65 3.20 -6.77 3.09
CA VAL A 65 2.44 -5.52 3.24
C VAL A 65 3.05 -4.48 2.31
N LEU A 66 2.27 -4.00 1.35
CA LEU A 66 2.68 -2.89 0.50
C LEU A 66 2.41 -1.55 1.17
N VAL A 67 1.25 -1.42 1.82
CA VAL A 67 0.82 -0.19 2.48
C VAL A 67 0.04 -0.51 3.75
N HIS A 68 0.33 0.23 4.83
CA HIS A 68 -0.53 0.35 6.00
C HIS A 68 -0.68 1.83 6.36
N ASN A 69 -1.91 2.34 6.30
CA ASN A 69 -2.23 3.75 6.53
C ASN A 69 -2.96 3.94 7.85
N THR A 70 -2.62 5.02 8.56
CA THR A 70 -3.43 5.53 9.66
C THR A 70 -3.94 6.93 9.34
N TYR A 71 -5.15 7.24 9.81
CA TYR A 71 -5.80 8.52 9.56
C TYR A 71 -6.19 9.17 10.87
N ASP A 72 -6.19 10.51 10.90
CA ASP A 72 -6.74 11.25 12.02
C ASP A 72 -8.28 11.24 12.02
N ALA A 73 -8.88 11.87 13.04
CA ALA A 73 -10.33 11.97 13.19
C ALA A 73 -11.02 12.77 12.05
N LEU A 74 -10.28 13.65 11.36
CA LEU A 74 -10.77 14.40 10.20
C LEU A 74 -10.65 13.58 8.91
N GLY A 75 -9.83 12.53 8.93
CA GLY A 75 -9.55 11.67 7.79
C GLY A 75 -8.32 12.01 6.99
N GLN A 76 -7.43 12.84 7.53
CA GLN A 76 -6.15 13.13 6.91
C GLN A 76 -5.21 11.96 7.20
N LEU A 77 -4.44 11.56 6.18
CA LEU A 77 -3.45 10.49 6.32
C LEU A 77 -2.35 10.97 7.27
N VAL A 78 -2.15 10.29 8.40
CA VAL A 78 -1.15 10.65 9.42
C VAL A 78 0.12 9.85 9.24
N THR A 79 -0.01 8.53 9.07
CA THR A 79 1.14 7.66 8.80
C THR A 79 0.85 6.75 7.62
N LYS A 80 1.89 6.52 6.80
CA LYS A 80 1.91 5.50 5.76
C LYS A 80 3.14 4.63 5.95
N GLN A 81 2.95 3.41 6.40
CA GLN A 81 3.98 2.40 6.49
C GLN A 81 4.04 1.63 5.16
N VAL A 82 5.25 1.38 4.65
CA VAL A 82 5.50 0.78 3.34
C VAL A 82 6.45 -0.42 3.49
N GLY A 83 6.08 -1.53 2.84
CA GLY A 83 6.86 -2.77 2.89
C GLY A 83 6.77 -3.49 4.24
N GLY A 84 7.25 -4.73 4.28
CA GLY A 84 7.31 -5.57 5.49
C GLY A 84 6.37 -6.78 5.43
N ASP A 85 6.46 -7.65 6.42
CA ASP A 85 5.68 -8.89 6.51
C ASP A 85 4.29 -8.67 7.15
N GLU A 86 3.28 -9.41 6.70
CA GLU A 86 1.90 -9.38 7.25
C GLU A 86 1.81 -9.77 8.73
N THR A 87 2.67 -10.67 9.20
CA THR A 87 2.76 -11.05 10.63
C THR A 87 3.21 -9.90 11.54
N TYR A 88 3.66 -8.80 10.94
CA TYR A 88 4.26 -7.64 11.58
C TYR A 88 3.41 -6.37 11.53
N VAL A 89 2.15 -6.44 11.10
CA VAL A 89 1.17 -5.32 11.09
C VAL A 89 0.95 -4.71 12.49
N GLN A 90 1.36 -5.39 13.56
CA GLN A 90 1.23 -4.91 14.95
C GLN A 90 2.55 -4.41 15.58
N ASN A 91 3.74 -4.61 14.98
CA ASN A 91 5.02 -4.24 15.58
C ASN A 91 6.15 -3.99 14.55
N ILE A 92 6.33 -2.76 14.06
CA ILE A 92 7.64 -2.19 13.60
C ILE A 92 8.44 -3.01 12.55
N GLY A 93 7.78 -3.71 11.62
CA GLY A 93 8.45 -4.49 10.56
C GLY A 93 8.49 -3.80 9.19
N HIS A 94 8.03 -2.56 9.12
CA HIS A 94 7.95 -1.82 7.86
C HIS A 94 9.31 -1.34 7.38
N LEU A 95 9.52 -1.35 6.07
CA LEU A 95 10.77 -0.87 5.46
C LEU A 95 10.89 0.66 5.53
N GLN A 96 9.74 1.36 5.59
CA GLN A 96 9.67 2.80 5.77
C GLN A 96 8.36 3.19 6.47
N THR A 97 8.43 4.17 7.36
CA THR A 97 7.25 4.93 7.84
C THR A 97 7.28 6.32 7.23
N VAL A 98 6.15 6.79 6.71
CA VAL A 98 6.02 8.15 6.21
C VAL A 98 5.01 8.87 7.08
N ASP A 99 5.50 9.79 7.91
CA ASP A 99 4.71 10.61 8.82
C ASP A 99 4.34 11.94 8.15
N TYR A 100 3.06 12.23 8.11
CA TYR A 100 2.51 13.44 7.49
C TYR A 100 2.03 14.40 8.56
N GLN A 101 2.39 15.67 8.42
CA GLN A 101 1.83 16.73 9.25
C GLN A 101 1.19 17.82 8.40
N TYR A 102 0.12 18.40 8.93
CA TYR A 102 -0.67 19.42 8.26
C TYR A 102 -0.70 20.73 9.07
N ASN A 103 -0.99 21.83 8.41
CA ASN A 103 -1.33 23.09 9.05
C ASN A 103 -2.83 23.14 9.43
N ILE A 104 -3.25 24.22 10.10
CA ILE A 104 -4.66 24.38 10.54
C ILE A 104 -5.69 24.43 9.39
N ARG A 105 -5.24 24.67 8.15
CA ARG A 105 -6.08 24.66 6.94
C ARG A 105 -6.09 23.29 6.25
N GLY A 106 -5.41 22.30 6.80
CA GLY A 106 -5.28 20.95 6.24
C GLY A 106 -4.26 20.83 5.12
N TRP A 107 -3.39 21.82 4.91
CA TRP A 107 -2.33 21.71 3.91
C TRP A 107 -1.10 21.00 4.48
N LEU A 108 -0.49 20.14 3.67
CA LEU A 108 0.72 19.39 4.03
C LEU A 108 1.86 20.36 4.38
N LYS A 109 2.37 20.33 5.60
CA LYS A 109 3.48 21.19 6.03
C LYS A 109 4.81 20.43 6.17
N GLN A 110 4.77 19.13 6.41
CA GLN A 110 5.97 18.34 6.69
C GLN A 110 5.72 16.86 6.38
N ILE A 111 6.75 16.21 5.84
CA ILE A 111 6.86 14.76 5.77
C ILE A 111 8.13 14.34 6.51
N ASN A 112 7.97 13.41 7.47
CA ASN A 112 9.00 12.93 8.38
C ASN A 112 9.70 14.07 9.16
N ASP A 113 10.59 13.76 10.09
CA ASP A 113 11.36 14.79 10.78
C ASP A 113 12.60 15.20 9.98
N VAL A 114 12.68 16.48 9.61
CA VAL A 114 13.85 17.03 8.90
C VAL A 114 15.07 17.18 9.81
N GLU A 115 14.86 17.21 11.13
CA GLU A 115 15.93 17.29 12.13
C GLU A 115 16.40 15.90 12.58
N ASP A 116 15.63 14.83 12.34
CA ASP A 116 15.97 13.48 12.76
C ASP A 116 15.38 12.40 11.83
N LEU A 117 16.25 11.85 10.97
CA LEU A 117 15.94 10.67 10.16
C LEU A 117 16.34 9.35 10.83
N THR A 118 17.06 9.41 11.96
CA THR A 118 17.81 8.26 12.48
C THR A 118 17.03 7.45 13.49
N THR A 119 16.28 8.10 14.38
CA THR A 119 15.53 7.41 15.44
C THR A 119 14.28 6.69 14.91
N THR A 120 13.72 7.18 13.81
CA THR A 120 12.54 6.64 13.11
C THR A 120 12.92 5.73 11.94
N ASN A 121 14.21 5.67 11.58
CA ASN A 121 14.73 4.99 10.38
C ASN A 121 14.07 5.50 9.09
N ASP A 122 13.93 6.82 8.99
CA ASP A 122 13.34 7.47 7.83
C ASP A 122 14.31 7.59 6.66
N LEU A 123 13.87 7.17 5.47
CA LEU A 123 14.67 7.25 4.24
C LEU A 123 14.74 8.66 3.65
N PHE A 124 13.79 9.53 3.99
CA PHE A 124 13.72 10.91 3.51
C PHE A 124 12.87 11.78 4.44
N ALA A 125 13.06 13.11 4.37
CA ALA A 125 12.18 14.09 5.00
C ALA A 125 12.18 15.40 4.19
N PHE A 126 11.11 16.19 4.32
CA PHE A 126 11.09 17.58 3.86
C PHE A 126 10.01 18.40 4.57
N LYS A 127 10.19 19.72 4.54
CA LYS A 127 9.30 20.72 5.14
C LYS A 127 8.87 21.74 4.10
N ILE A 128 7.58 22.08 4.10
CA ILE A 128 6.98 23.09 3.21
C ILE A 128 6.69 24.34 4.04
N ASN A 129 7.23 25.47 3.60
CA ASN A 129 6.86 26.78 4.14
C ASN A 129 5.86 27.43 3.20
N TYR A 130 4.73 27.87 3.76
CA TYR A 130 3.71 28.61 3.02
C TYR A 130 3.87 30.10 3.31
N ASP A 131 3.77 30.92 2.27
CA ASP A 131 3.65 32.37 2.45
C ASP A 131 2.38 32.67 3.24
N THR A 132 2.51 33.58 4.21
CA THR A 132 1.42 34.05 5.08
C THR A 132 0.93 35.41 4.67
#